data_AF-A0A1E5WCN4-F1
#
_entry.id   AF-A0A1E5WCN4-F1
#
_cell.length_a   1.000
_cell.length_b   1.000
_cell.length_c   1.000
_cell.angle_alpha   90.00
_cell.angle_beta   90.00
_cell.angle_gamma   90.00
#
_symmetry.space_group_name_H-M   'P 1'
#
loop_
_entity.id
_entity.type
_entity.pdbx_description
1 polymer ?
#
loop_
_entity_poly.entity_id
_entity_poly.type
_entity_poly.pdbx_seq_one_letter_code
_entity_poly.pdbx_strand_id
1 'polypeptide(L)'
;MKRMLLATIHGFYLKALGSLPKDELTERYHRSLLMGGYCYGPLDPVGNIVVNTVWSEQTFPRSNGFKLAMISTCSLWQVAARSLYGLVSFLCTRYPDLTPDLALQRPLVAGANLAAADPNLFDNPRGDEELDWSNCPQIGSGSGSGSGMDTACIQNSAVHKTAARITVQEAYAAAATAACLYPSSPAQKEFLGSPAWCTSNGNKNLQA
;
A
#
# COMPACT_ATOMS: atom_id res chain seq x y z
N MET A 1 -3.43 5.44 12.11
CA MET A 1 -3.02 4.27 11.30
C MET A 1 -2.87 4.60 9.82
N LYS A 2 -3.96 4.82 9.05
CA LYS A 2 -3.90 5.09 7.59
C LYS A 2 -2.90 6.17 7.16
N ARG A 3 -2.92 7.34 7.82
CA ARG A 3 -1.99 8.46 7.53
C ARG A 3 -0.52 8.11 7.74
N MET A 4 -0.21 7.34 8.78
CA MET A 4 1.17 6.91 9.06
C MET A 4 1.65 5.94 7.98
N LEU A 5 0.84 4.93 7.65
CA LEU A 5 1.17 3.97 6.61
C LEU A 5 1.35 4.65 5.25
N LEU A 6 0.49 5.62 4.92
CA LEU A 6 0.61 6.40 3.69
C LEU A 6 1.90 7.23 3.67
N ALA A 7 2.29 7.85 4.80
CA ALA A 7 3.55 8.57 4.91
C ALA A 7 4.77 7.65 4.76
N THR A 8 4.73 6.45 5.34
CA THR A 8 5.76 5.42 5.16
C THR A 8 5.89 5.02 3.70
N ILE A 9 4.77 4.73 3.02
CA ILE A 9 4.76 4.38 1.59
C ILE A 9 5.29 5.55 0.74
N HIS A 10 4.88 6.78 1.04
CA HIS A 10 5.39 7.97 0.35
C HIS A 10 6.93 8.09 0.51
N GLY A 11 7.47 7.77 1.68
CA GLY A 11 8.92 7.68 1.90
C GLY A 11 9.61 6.64 1.00
N PHE A 12 8.98 5.50 0.75
CA PHE A 12 9.49 4.50 -0.21
C PHE A 12 9.54 5.02 -1.64
N TYR A 13 8.52 5.77 -2.07
CA TYR A 13 8.55 6.43 -3.39
C TYR A 13 9.71 7.42 -3.50
N LEU A 14 9.95 8.25 -2.48
CA LEU A 14 11.10 9.16 -2.50
C LEU A 14 12.45 8.41 -2.60
N LYS A 15 12.59 7.30 -1.88
CA LYS A 15 13.79 6.45 -1.95
C LYS A 15 13.94 5.78 -3.32
N ALA A 16 12.83 5.31 -3.91
CA ALA A 16 12.83 4.72 -5.25
C ALA A 16 13.18 5.74 -6.34
N LEU A 17 12.66 6.97 -6.25
CA LEU A 17 13.03 8.08 -7.15
C LEU A 17 14.53 8.38 -7.09
N GLY A 18 15.13 8.32 -5.91
CA GLY A 18 16.59 8.48 -5.75
C GLY A 18 17.41 7.30 -6.28
N SER A 19 16.79 6.16 -6.57
CA SER A 19 17.44 4.95 -7.09
C SER A 19 17.36 4.83 -8.61
N LEU A 20 16.44 5.54 -9.26
CA LEU A 20 16.25 5.53 -10.71
C LEU A 20 17.14 6.58 -11.40
N PRO A 21 17.57 6.35 -12.65
CA PRO A 21 18.32 7.36 -13.42
C PRO A 21 17.47 8.61 -13.63
N LYS A 22 17.99 9.79 -13.23
CA LYS A 22 17.22 11.04 -13.20
C LYS A 22 16.64 11.43 -14.57
N ASP A 23 17.45 11.30 -15.63
CA ASP A 23 17.04 11.70 -16.98
C ASP A 23 15.95 10.75 -17.50
N GLU A 24 16.16 9.43 -17.37
CA GLU A 24 15.17 8.43 -17.75
C GLU A 24 13.88 8.54 -16.93
N LEU A 25 13.96 8.92 -15.66
CA LEU A 25 12.78 9.13 -14.84
C LEU A 25 11.86 10.20 -15.45
N THR A 26 12.44 11.33 -15.89
CA THR A 26 11.66 12.43 -16.46
C THR A 26 11.18 12.19 -17.89
N GLU A 27 11.95 11.45 -18.68
CA GLU A 27 11.68 11.25 -20.11
C GLU A 27 10.85 9.99 -20.37
N ARG A 28 11.09 8.94 -19.58
CA ARG A 28 10.59 7.59 -19.82
C ARG A 28 9.72 7.09 -18.67
N TYR A 29 10.27 7.00 -17.46
CA TYR A 29 9.61 6.26 -16.37
C TYR A 29 8.50 7.03 -15.62
N HIS A 30 8.34 8.34 -15.84
CA HIS A 30 7.36 9.15 -15.08
C HIS A 30 5.94 8.58 -15.16
N ARG A 31 5.52 8.09 -16.33
CA ARG A 31 4.18 7.51 -16.52
C ARG A 31 4.09 6.11 -15.91
N SER A 32 5.05 5.25 -16.22
CA SER A 32 5.10 3.88 -15.72
C SER A 32 5.18 3.84 -14.19
N LEU A 33 5.91 4.76 -13.57
CA LEU A 33 5.94 4.93 -12.12
C LEU A 33 4.54 5.26 -11.57
N LEU A 34 3.86 6.27 -12.14
CA LEU A 34 2.56 6.74 -11.64
C LEU A 34 1.39 5.77 -11.92
N MET A 35 1.51 4.92 -12.94
CA MET A 35 0.44 4.01 -13.38
C MET A 35 0.68 2.54 -13.00
N GLY A 36 1.93 2.14 -12.76
CA GLY A 36 2.29 0.75 -12.52
C GLY A 36 3.35 0.54 -11.45
N GLY A 37 4.03 1.58 -10.95
CA GLY A 37 5.12 1.50 -9.98
C GLY A 37 4.67 1.21 -8.54
N TYR A 38 3.77 0.26 -8.33
CA TYR A 38 3.20 -0.06 -7.02
C TYR A 38 4.21 -0.67 -6.06
N CYS A 39 4.04 -0.44 -4.75
CA CYS A 39 4.99 -0.90 -3.73
C CYS A 39 4.78 -2.33 -3.20
N TYR A 40 3.73 -3.02 -3.66
CA TYR A 40 3.46 -4.40 -3.29
C TYR A 40 4.08 -5.39 -4.28
N GLY A 41 4.48 -6.55 -3.80
CA GLY A 41 5.23 -7.54 -4.56
C GLY A 41 6.10 -8.42 -3.65
N PRO A 42 6.89 -9.33 -4.23
CA PRO A 42 7.73 -10.26 -3.48
C PRO A 42 9.02 -9.62 -2.92
N LEU A 43 9.42 -8.44 -3.41
CA LEU A 43 10.62 -7.74 -2.92
C LEU A 43 10.28 -6.81 -1.76
N ASP A 44 11.29 -6.11 -1.24
CA ASP A 44 11.05 -4.98 -0.36
C ASP A 44 10.26 -3.86 -1.09
N PRO A 45 9.55 -2.97 -0.36
CA PRO A 45 8.70 -1.97 -0.99
C PRO A 45 9.38 -1.08 -2.02
N VAL A 46 10.66 -0.77 -1.85
CA VAL A 46 11.42 0.09 -2.78
C VAL A 46 11.81 -0.69 -4.02
N GLY A 47 12.31 -1.92 -3.83
CA GLY A 47 12.59 -2.87 -4.92
C GLY A 47 11.36 -3.12 -5.79
N ASN A 48 10.19 -3.32 -5.17
CA ASN A 48 8.92 -3.48 -5.89
C ASN A 48 8.58 -2.25 -6.74
N ILE A 49 8.71 -1.03 -6.19
CA ILE A 49 8.44 0.20 -6.95
C ILE A 49 9.33 0.27 -8.20
N VAL A 50 10.63 0.01 -8.05
CA VAL A 50 11.59 0.07 -9.15
C VAL A 50 11.27 -0.99 -10.21
N VAL A 51 11.13 -2.26 -9.80
CA VAL A 51 10.88 -3.37 -10.72
C VAL A 51 9.53 -3.20 -11.42
N ASN A 52 8.47 -2.86 -10.70
CA ASN A 52 7.14 -2.66 -11.29
C ASN A 52 7.11 -1.48 -12.26
N THR A 53 7.88 -0.42 -11.98
CA THR A 53 8.05 0.71 -12.91
C THR A 53 8.71 0.26 -14.21
N VAL A 54 9.82 -0.46 -14.13
CA VAL A 54 10.56 -0.97 -15.30
C VAL A 54 9.70 -1.95 -16.10
N TRP A 55 9.04 -2.89 -15.42
CA TRP A 55 8.12 -3.84 -16.03
C TRP A 55 6.96 -3.14 -16.75
N SER A 56 6.35 -2.13 -16.10
CA SER A 56 5.25 -1.37 -16.68
C SER A 56 5.67 -0.62 -17.94
N GLU A 57 6.88 -0.08 -17.98
CA GLU A 57 7.42 0.60 -19.16
C GLU A 57 7.63 -0.35 -20.34
N GLN A 58 8.15 -1.54 -20.06
CA GLN A 58 8.38 -2.57 -21.09
C GLN A 58 7.08 -3.16 -21.63
N THR A 59 6.09 -3.36 -20.76
CA THR A 59 4.80 -3.97 -21.12
C THR A 59 3.90 -3.00 -21.87
N PHE A 60 3.97 -1.70 -21.53
CA PHE A 60 3.11 -0.67 -22.10
C PHE A 60 3.94 0.49 -22.68
N PRO A 61 4.79 0.22 -23.70
CA PRO A 61 5.68 1.22 -24.26
C PRO A 61 4.88 2.36 -24.89
N ARG A 62 5.38 3.58 -24.70
CA ARG A 62 4.73 4.77 -25.25
C ARG A 62 5.05 4.92 -26.74
N SER A 63 4.04 5.30 -27.53
CA SER A 63 4.24 5.73 -28.92
C SER A 63 4.83 7.15 -29.02
N ASN A 64 4.45 8.06 -28.11
CA ASN A 64 4.98 9.43 -28.01
C ASN A 64 5.40 9.77 -26.56
N GLY A 65 6.68 10.13 -26.40
CA GLY A 65 7.24 10.65 -25.15
C GLY A 65 7.08 12.17 -25.04
N PHE A 66 6.84 12.66 -23.83
CA PHE A 66 7.08 14.06 -23.49
C PHE A 66 7.94 14.09 -22.22
N LYS A 67 8.89 15.02 -22.17
CA LYS A 67 9.77 15.20 -21.02
C LYS A 67 9.02 15.94 -19.91
N LEU A 68 8.91 15.33 -18.74
CA LEU A 68 8.31 15.97 -17.57
C LEU A 68 9.38 16.73 -16.79
N ALA A 69 9.18 18.02 -16.50
CA ALA A 69 10.16 18.79 -15.72
C ALA A 69 10.29 18.27 -14.26
N MET A 70 9.19 17.84 -13.65
CA MET A 70 9.14 17.34 -12.27
C MET A 70 7.90 16.49 -12.04
N ILE A 71 8.03 15.39 -11.28
CA ILE A 71 6.89 14.64 -10.76
C ILE A 71 6.34 15.39 -9.55
N SER A 72 5.08 15.81 -9.61
CA SER A 72 4.48 16.58 -8.52
C SER A 72 4.34 15.73 -7.24
N THR A 73 4.47 16.37 -6.08
CA THR A 73 4.22 15.73 -4.78
C THR A 73 2.79 15.17 -4.71
N CYS A 74 1.81 15.83 -5.33
CA CYS A 74 0.42 15.35 -5.40
C CYS A 74 0.33 14.01 -6.14
N SER A 75 1.04 13.86 -7.25
CA SER A 75 1.09 12.60 -8.02
C SER A 75 1.75 11.49 -7.21
N LEU A 76 2.77 11.80 -6.41
CA LEU A 76 3.41 10.84 -5.50
C LEU A 76 2.47 10.37 -4.39
N TRP A 77 1.69 11.27 -3.79
CA TRP A 77 0.66 10.88 -2.82
C TRP A 77 -0.44 10.03 -3.44
N GLN A 78 -0.82 10.29 -4.70
CA GLN A 78 -1.81 9.48 -5.40
C GLN A 78 -1.33 8.04 -5.63
N VAL A 79 -0.10 7.86 -6.11
CA VAL A 79 0.44 6.52 -6.35
C VAL A 79 0.73 5.78 -5.03
N ALA A 80 1.15 6.51 -3.98
CA ALA A 80 1.27 5.96 -2.63
C ALA A 80 -0.09 5.46 -2.09
N ALA A 81 -1.16 6.24 -2.30
CA ALA A 81 -2.50 5.82 -1.92
C ALA A 81 -2.96 4.58 -2.68
N ARG A 82 -2.75 4.52 -4.01
CA ARG A 82 -3.06 3.33 -4.82
C ARG A 82 -2.32 2.09 -4.34
N SER A 83 -1.07 2.25 -3.93
CA SER A 83 -0.29 1.14 -3.37
C SER A 83 -0.83 0.66 -2.02
N LEU A 84 -1.26 1.59 -1.16
CA LEU A 84 -1.96 1.25 0.08
C LEU A 84 -3.25 0.46 -0.19
N TYR A 85 -4.07 0.89 -1.17
CA TYR A 85 -5.26 0.14 -1.57
C TYR A 85 -4.93 -1.25 -2.09
N GLY A 86 -3.90 -1.38 -2.92
CA GLY A 86 -3.45 -2.68 -3.42
C GLY A 86 -3.02 -3.61 -2.28
N LEU A 87 -2.26 -3.12 -1.31
CA LEU A 87 -1.85 -3.88 -0.12
C LEU A 87 -3.05 -4.35 0.71
N VAL A 88 -3.98 -3.45 1.01
CA VAL A 88 -5.17 -3.78 1.80
C VAL A 88 -6.05 -4.76 1.03
N SER A 89 -6.26 -4.54 -0.27
CA SER A 89 -7.04 -5.45 -1.12
C SER A 89 -6.40 -6.83 -1.22
N PHE A 90 -5.07 -6.91 -1.34
CA PHE A 90 -4.35 -8.19 -1.32
C PHE A 90 -4.68 -8.96 -0.04
N LEU A 91 -4.55 -8.32 1.12
CA LEU A 91 -4.77 -8.96 2.41
C LEU A 91 -6.24 -9.36 2.63
N CYS A 92 -7.18 -8.50 2.26
CA CYS A 92 -8.61 -8.82 2.36
C CYS A 92 -9.01 -9.97 1.42
N THR A 93 -8.41 -10.06 0.23
CA THR A 93 -8.66 -11.16 -0.71
C THR A 93 -7.99 -12.45 -0.23
N ARG A 94 -6.75 -12.38 0.25
CA ARG A 94 -6.00 -13.53 0.78
C ARG A 94 -6.63 -14.11 2.05
N TYR A 95 -7.19 -13.24 2.90
CA TYR A 95 -7.80 -13.57 4.18
C TYR A 95 -9.23 -13.01 4.27
N PRO A 96 -10.25 -13.73 3.78
CA PRO A 96 -11.64 -13.25 3.77
C PRO A 96 -12.21 -12.92 5.15
N ASP A 97 -11.69 -13.54 6.21
CA ASP A 97 -12.14 -13.33 7.59
C ASP A 97 -11.50 -12.10 8.24
N LEU A 98 -10.58 -11.42 7.55
CA LEU A 98 -9.95 -10.21 8.06
C LEU A 98 -10.91 -9.02 7.98
N THR A 99 -11.11 -8.34 9.12
CA THR A 99 -11.77 -7.04 9.10
C THR A 99 -10.87 -6.00 8.40
N PRO A 100 -11.45 -4.98 7.74
CA PRO A 100 -10.68 -3.94 7.07
C PRO A 100 -9.68 -3.21 7.99
N ASP A 101 -10.02 -3.05 9.27
CA ASP A 101 -9.13 -2.42 10.25
C ASP A 101 -7.91 -3.29 10.56
N LEU A 102 -8.11 -4.61 10.68
CA LEU A 102 -7.01 -5.57 10.89
C LEU A 102 -6.13 -5.68 9.63
N ALA A 103 -6.74 -5.64 8.44
CA ALA A 103 -6.02 -5.59 7.16
C ALA A 103 -5.17 -4.33 6.99
N LEU A 104 -5.49 -3.24 7.70
CA LEU A 104 -4.66 -2.03 7.77
C LEU A 104 -3.59 -2.09 8.86
N GLN A 105 -3.88 -2.75 9.97
CA GLN A 105 -2.95 -2.88 11.09
C GLN A 105 -1.77 -3.78 10.73
N ARG A 106 -2.00 -4.90 10.03
CA ARG A 106 -0.94 -5.82 9.58
C ARG A 106 0.18 -5.12 8.78
N PRO A 107 -0.12 -4.42 7.66
CA PRO A 107 0.91 -3.71 6.92
C PRO A 107 1.48 -2.54 7.70
N LEU A 108 0.75 -1.93 8.64
CA LEU A 108 1.31 -0.88 9.50
C LEU A 108 2.42 -1.41 10.41
N VAL A 109 2.20 -2.56 11.07
CA VAL A 109 3.20 -3.21 11.93
C VAL A 109 4.38 -3.74 11.11
N ALA A 110 4.11 -4.26 9.91
CA ALA A 110 5.12 -4.76 8.98
C ALA A 110 5.87 -3.65 8.19
N GLY A 111 5.61 -2.36 8.47
CA GLY A 111 6.28 -1.25 7.78
C GLY A 111 5.97 -1.15 6.28
N ALA A 112 4.74 -1.50 5.88
CA ALA A 112 4.26 -1.63 4.49
C ALA A 112 4.98 -2.69 3.65
N ASN A 113 5.76 -3.59 4.27
CA ASN A 113 6.35 -4.73 3.59
C ASN A 113 5.34 -5.88 3.52
N LEU A 114 4.95 -6.27 2.30
CA LEU A 114 3.96 -7.33 2.10
C LEU A 114 4.49 -8.70 2.53
N ALA A 115 5.76 -9.00 2.29
CA ALA A 115 6.38 -10.27 2.70
C ALA A 115 6.39 -10.46 4.22
N ALA A 116 6.49 -9.37 4.98
CA ALA A 116 6.38 -9.41 6.43
C ALA A 116 4.92 -9.39 6.93
N ALA A 117 3.98 -8.87 6.13
CA ALA A 117 2.57 -8.80 6.47
C ALA A 117 1.79 -10.09 6.12
N ASP A 118 2.29 -10.88 5.16
CA ASP A 118 1.77 -12.18 4.77
C ASP A 118 2.88 -13.25 4.90
N PRO A 119 2.91 -14.02 5.99
CA PRO A 119 3.90 -15.09 6.19
C PRO A 119 3.84 -16.15 5.10
N ASN A 120 2.65 -16.41 4.57
CA ASN A 120 2.39 -17.41 3.55
C ASN A 120 2.60 -16.86 2.13
N LEU A 121 3.33 -15.75 1.97
CA LEU A 121 3.54 -15.14 0.65
C LEU A 121 4.38 -16.04 -0.26
N PHE A 122 5.36 -16.74 0.32
CA PHE A 122 6.26 -17.65 -0.37
C PHE A 122 5.94 -19.13 -0.15
N ASP A 123 5.02 -19.43 0.78
CA ASP A 123 4.63 -20.80 1.05
C ASP A 123 3.83 -21.37 -0.12
N ASN A 124 4.35 -22.48 -0.65
CA ASN A 124 3.58 -23.38 -1.47
C ASN A 124 2.54 -24.04 -0.54
N PRO A 125 1.27 -24.25 -0.93
CA PRO A 125 0.25 -24.73 -0.02
C PRO A 125 0.50 -26.20 0.36
N ARG A 126 1.38 -26.44 1.34
CA ARG A 126 1.64 -27.70 2.03
C ARG A 126 2.47 -27.39 3.28
N GLY A 127 1.82 -27.31 4.43
CA GLY A 127 2.50 -27.13 5.71
C GLY A 127 1.61 -26.44 6.72
N ASP A 128 0.93 -27.25 7.50
CA ASP A 128 0.23 -26.97 8.75
C ASP A 128 1.22 -26.62 9.88
N GLU A 129 1.90 -25.47 9.78
CA GLU A 129 2.67 -24.91 10.91
C GLU A 129 1.96 -23.70 11.53
N GLU A 130 1.53 -23.90 12.77
CA GLU A 130 0.95 -22.93 13.68
C GLU A 130 2.04 -21.97 14.17
N LEU A 131 1.91 -20.66 13.93
CA LEU A 131 2.90 -19.67 14.35
C LEU A 131 2.32 -18.68 15.38
N ASP A 132 3.02 -18.60 16.50
CA ASP A 132 2.72 -17.81 17.69
C ASP A 132 3.11 -16.32 17.48
N TRP A 133 2.11 -15.44 17.61
CA TRP A 133 2.25 -13.99 17.45
C TRP A 133 2.47 -13.25 18.78
N SER A 134 2.83 -13.96 19.84
CA SER A 134 3.03 -13.42 21.19
C SER A 134 4.11 -12.33 21.32
N ASN A 135 5.00 -12.17 20.33
CA ASN A 135 6.17 -11.27 20.41
C ASN A 135 6.04 -9.92 19.69
N CYS A 136 4.85 -9.49 19.27
CA CYS A 136 4.70 -8.14 18.70
C CYS A 136 4.80 -7.05 19.78
N PRO A 137 5.63 -5.99 19.60
CA PRO A 137 5.76 -4.91 20.59
C PRO A 137 4.45 -4.13 20.70
N GLN A 138 3.81 -4.22 21.87
CA GLN A 138 2.64 -3.40 22.23
C GLN A 138 3.08 -1.94 22.41
N ILE A 139 2.54 -1.02 21.61
CA ILE A 139 2.72 0.41 21.83
C ILE A 139 1.80 0.83 23.00
N GLY A 140 2.41 0.91 24.19
CA GLY A 140 2.08 1.83 25.29
C GLY A 140 0.67 1.84 25.85
N SER A 141 0.46 1.08 26.94
CA SER A 141 -0.68 1.27 27.85
C SER A 141 -0.52 2.59 28.63
N GLY A 142 -1.46 3.51 28.47
CA GLY A 142 -1.71 4.56 29.44
C GLY A 142 -2.36 3.93 30.67
N SER A 143 -1.70 4.05 31.82
CA SER A 143 -2.16 3.58 33.12
C SER A 143 -3.42 4.33 33.57
N GLY A 144 -4.55 3.62 33.58
CA GLY A 144 -5.80 4.04 34.21
C GLY A 144 -6.47 2.84 34.86
N SER A 145 -6.40 2.75 36.18
CA SER A 145 -7.07 1.73 36.98
C SER A 145 -8.58 1.80 36.79
N GLY A 146 -9.20 0.70 36.38
CA GLY A 146 -10.65 0.58 36.28
C GLY A 146 -11.06 -0.79 35.76
N SER A 147 -11.38 -1.69 36.68
CA SER A 147 -12.22 -2.90 36.52
C SER A 147 -12.85 -3.06 35.14
N GLY A 148 -12.27 -3.93 34.31
CA GLY A 148 -12.85 -4.28 33.01
C GLY A 148 -12.23 -5.57 32.51
N MET A 149 -13.09 -6.56 32.29
CA MET A 149 -12.80 -7.87 31.68
C MET A 149 -11.79 -7.72 30.53
N ASP A 150 -10.66 -8.42 30.64
CA ASP A 150 -9.45 -8.23 29.82
C ASP A 150 -9.73 -8.26 28.31
N THR A 151 -9.77 -7.10 27.67
CA THR A 151 -9.86 -6.94 26.20
C THR A 151 -8.65 -7.53 25.46
N ALA A 152 -7.63 -7.98 26.19
CA ALA A 152 -6.45 -8.68 25.68
C ALA A 152 -6.73 -10.13 25.24
N CYS A 153 -7.73 -10.81 25.83
CA CYS A 153 -8.02 -12.21 25.47
C CYS A 153 -8.84 -12.37 24.18
N ILE A 154 -9.51 -11.29 23.73
CA ILE A 154 -10.33 -11.31 22.51
C ILE A 154 -9.47 -11.13 21.24
N GLN A 155 -8.25 -10.60 21.35
CA GLN A 155 -7.38 -10.40 20.19
C GLN A 155 -6.55 -11.64 19.81
N ASN A 156 -6.37 -12.59 20.72
CA ASN A 156 -5.56 -13.79 20.46
C ASN A 156 -6.38 -15.03 20.05
N SER A 157 -7.71 -14.99 20.15
CA SER A 157 -8.56 -16.17 19.87
C SER A 157 -9.30 -16.13 18.53
N ALA A 158 -9.20 -15.05 17.75
CA ALA A 158 -9.96 -14.89 16.50
C ALA A 158 -9.16 -15.25 15.23
N VAL A 159 -7.93 -15.77 15.37
CA VAL A 159 -7.15 -16.32 14.23
C VAL A 159 -7.13 -17.85 14.30
N HIS A 160 -8.12 -18.46 14.95
CA HIS A 160 -8.37 -19.88 14.76
C HIS A 160 -9.24 -20.08 13.51
N LYS A 161 -8.63 -20.77 12.55
CA LYS A 161 -9.30 -21.69 11.62
C LYS A 161 -9.91 -21.07 10.36
N THR A 162 -9.08 -20.45 9.53
CA THR A 162 -9.39 -20.39 8.10
C THR A 162 -8.12 -20.38 7.26
N ALA A 163 -7.84 -21.56 6.70
CA ALA A 163 -6.87 -21.78 5.65
C ALA A 163 -6.98 -20.69 4.57
N ALA A 164 -5.84 -20.22 4.05
CA ALA A 164 -5.74 -19.29 2.95
C ALA A 164 -6.72 -19.70 1.83
N ARG A 165 -7.82 -18.95 1.67
CA ARG A 165 -8.92 -19.38 0.79
C ARG A 165 -8.76 -18.96 -0.66
N ILE A 166 -7.71 -18.20 -0.99
CA ILE A 166 -7.48 -17.66 -2.33
C ILE A 166 -5.97 -17.66 -2.63
N THR A 167 -5.58 -17.97 -3.86
CA THR A 167 -4.16 -18.07 -4.27
C THR A 167 -3.45 -16.72 -4.22
N VAL A 168 -2.11 -16.72 -4.07
CA VAL A 168 -1.29 -15.50 -4.09
C VAL A 168 -1.51 -14.72 -5.39
N GLN A 169 -1.67 -15.44 -6.51
CA GLN A 169 -1.94 -14.86 -7.82
C GLN A 169 -3.28 -14.11 -7.87
N GLU A 170 -4.36 -14.70 -7.36
CA GLU A 170 -5.66 -14.05 -7.29
C GLU A 170 -5.64 -12.83 -6.35
N ALA A 171 -4.91 -12.91 -5.23
CA ALA A 171 -4.71 -11.77 -4.35
C ALA A 171 -3.94 -10.62 -5.02
N TYR A 172 -2.90 -10.92 -5.81
CA TYR A 172 -2.21 -9.91 -6.62
C TYR A 172 -3.09 -9.34 -7.73
N ALA A 173 -3.94 -10.15 -8.37
CA ALA A 173 -4.90 -9.68 -9.34
C ALA A 173 -5.89 -8.69 -8.71
N ALA A 174 -6.45 -9.04 -7.54
CA ALA A 174 -7.33 -8.15 -6.79
C ALA A 174 -6.63 -6.84 -6.39
N ALA A 175 -5.38 -6.92 -5.92
CA ALA A 175 -4.56 -5.76 -5.61
C ALA A 175 -4.37 -4.82 -6.80
N ALA A 176 -4.01 -5.37 -7.97
CA ALA A 176 -3.84 -4.62 -9.20
C ALA A 176 -5.15 -4.00 -9.69
N THR A 177 -6.26 -4.75 -9.64
CA THR A 177 -7.60 -4.26 -9.97
C THR A 177 -8.00 -3.11 -9.04
N ALA A 178 -7.82 -3.25 -7.73
CA ALA A 178 -8.13 -2.22 -6.75
C ALA A 178 -7.26 -0.97 -6.96
N ALA A 179 -5.95 -1.12 -7.18
CA ALA A 179 -5.05 0.01 -7.41
C ALA A 179 -5.34 0.76 -8.72
N CYS A 180 -5.77 0.04 -9.77
CA CYS A 180 -6.01 0.58 -11.12
C CYS A 180 -7.41 1.18 -11.31
N LEU A 181 -8.46 0.58 -10.74
CA LEU A 181 -9.86 0.98 -10.97
C LEU A 181 -10.41 2.01 -9.97
N TYR A 182 -9.75 2.23 -8.83
CA TYR A 182 -10.17 3.23 -7.84
C TYR A 182 -9.79 4.72 -8.04
N PRO A 183 -9.18 5.23 -9.15
CA PRO A 183 -8.79 6.64 -9.26
C PRO A 183 -9.92 7.68 -9.12
N SER A 184 -11.19 7.26 -9.15
CA SER A 184 -12.34 8.15 -9.23
C SER A 184 -13.47 7.81 -8.25
N SER A 185 -13.31 6.80 -7.38
CA SER A 185 -14.43 6.39 -6.53
C SER A 185 -14.58 7.33 -5.32
N PRO A 186 -15.82 7.68 -4.92
CA PRO A 186 -16.10 8.43 -3.69
C PRO A 186 -15.44 7.81 -2.45
N ALA A 187 -15.32 6.48 -2.44
CA ALA A 187 -14.65 5.74 -1.37
C ALA A 187 -13.16 6.11 -1.24
N GLN A 188 -12.45 6.49 -2.31
CA GLN A 188 -11.07 6.97 -2.19
C GLN A 188 -11.00 8.33 -1.47
N LYS A 189 -11.93 9.24 -1.78
CA LYS A 189 -12.03 10.57 -1.17
C LYS A 189 -12.47 10.48 0.30
N GLU A 190 -13.36 9.55 0.60
CA GLU A 190 -13.87 9.29 1.95
C GLU A 190 -12.81 8.58 2.83
N PHE A 191 -12.15 7.55 2.30
CA PHE A 191 -11.17 6.76 3.03
C PHE A 191 -9.84 7.50 3.28
N LEU A 192 -9.41 8.36 2.34
CA LEU A 192 -8.26 9.25 2.54
C LEU A 192 -8.64 10.51 3.36
N GLY A 193 -9.93 10.79 3.52
CA GLY A 193 -10.45 12.12 3.83
C GLY A 193 -10.15 13.09 2.69
N SER A 194 -11.02 14.07 2.42
CA SER A 194 -10.71 15.14 1.47
C SER A 194 -9.32 15.70 1.79
N PRO A 195 -8.32 15.54 0.90
CA PRO A 195 -6.99 16.02 1.22
C PRO A 195 -7.04 17.55 1.11
N ALA A 196 -6.93 18.23 2.26
CA ALA A 196 -6.55 19.65 2.33
C ALA A 196 -5.19 19.95 1.65
N TRP A 197 -4.55 18.93 1.05
CA TRP A 197 -3.20 18.94 0.51
C TRP A 197 -3.20 19.32 -0.98
N CYS A 198 -4.37 19.30 -1.63
CA CYS A 198 -4.53 19.70 -3.04
C CYS A 198 -5.34 21.00 -3.24
N THR A 199 -5.76 21.70 -2.18
CA THR A 199 -6.43 23.01 -2.29
C THR A 199 -5.40 24.14 -2.28
N SER A 200 -4.60 24.24 -3.34
CA SER A 200 -3.96 25.51 -3.68
C SER A 200 -4.99 26.36 -4.39
N ASN A 201 -5.45 27.39 -3.68
CA ASN A 201 -6.37 28.41 -4.14
C ASN A 201 -5.70 29.23 -5.27
N GLY A 202 -5.87 28.80 -6.52
CA GLY A 202 -5.42 29.52 -7.71
C GLY A 202 -6.62 29.97 -8.52
N ASN A 203 -7.28 31.05 -8.08
CA ASN A 203 -8.01 32.00 -8.94
C ASN A 203 -8.73 33.04 -8.06
N LYS A 204 -8.02 34.12 -7.74
CA LYS A 204 -8.62 35.44 -7.61
C LYS A 204 -7.71 36.43 -8.32
N ASN A 205 -8.29 37.16 -9.27
CA ASN A 205 -7.75 38.32 -10.00
C ASN A 205 -7.05 38.02 -11.32
N LEU A 206 -7.87 37.70 -12.33
CA LEU A 206 -7.74 38.26 -13.67
C LEU A 206 -9.14 38.72 -14.11
N GLN A 207 -9.47 39.97 -13.81
CA GLN A 207 -10.38 40.77 -14.63
C GLN A 207 -9.58 42.00 -15.03
N ALA A 208 -9.35 42.11 -16.33
CA ALA A 208 -8.94 43.34 -16.99
C ALA A 208 -10.15 44.26 -17.16
#